data_AF-A0A0B1RWW6-F1
#
_entry.id   AF-A0A0B1RWW6-F1
#
_cell.length_a   1.000
_cell.length_b   1.000
_cell.length_c   1.000
_cell.angle_alpha   90.00
_cell.angle_beta   90.00
_cell.angle_gamma   90.00
#
_symmetry.space_group_name_H-M   'P 1'
#
loop_
_entity.id
_entity.type
_entity.pdbx_description
1 polymer ?
#
loop_
_entity_poly.entity_id
_entity_poly.type
_entity_poly.pdbx_seq_one_letter_code
_entity_poly.pdbx_strand_id
1 'polypeptide(L)'
;MGVLPLRVLDVSPKYLFRSAFSNFLQLKEQFLALRAEKAKRLWFVDSEYFGLRALEALEAELVKLARLRRFAVASTLFVENADSIKRTILFYHRYDRTFLGAAVSCCFIAWITLVWCYLTRFVWDRSISLFTKETIIPSKYFSGLLILTLLFCLYCRLPWSNFIYLLLPVYLLSVVENLLNIVHKVKEFVKDCIANYATMSFSFLLKPFLGFVGTSVLLFIFVIVFIDRRFLAGIFVLLLFLPNLYDSKVTDDWSKAWRICCVILLPFPFFPNVGTFEMHFICILAPVLLAILLRYLAEHPLLAKKKNDLRMLAGLLFITAGLILVSSYLFQKPPALLRLISWCSLPLSLILPLFAPPTIVDKSVWHISSLFIPFSLLSIAYESIFALCFLPLLFLFLRFEFSHLSDIEFLHVKADLSTDPMCNSKSTRVAGAEIRRAITCVCFVLASLFGTGNFASMNSFNPSTLSRFISVFSPFTMAALLVLKLLIPLLMVALLFSAVLRFNKEAIQRLSCLVLIITDLMAMVCCFELFSLVNHLLLSIVFLRDA
;
A
#
# COMPACT_ATOMS: atom_id res chain seq x y z
N MET A 1 -13.81 25.75 -4.93
CA MET A 1 -15.26 25.87 -4.67
C MET A 1 -15.47 26.54 -3.32
N GLY A 2 -15.55 27.87 -3.28
CA GLY A 2 -15.67 28.63 -2.03
C GLY A 2 -16.99 29.41 -1.99
N VAL A 3 -17.84 29.11 -1.01
CA VAL A 3 -18.97 29.98 -0.66
C VAL A 3 -18.41 31.11 0.20
N LEU A 4 -18.70 32.36 -0.16
CA LEU A 4 -18.21 33.52 0.57
C LEU A 4 -18.77 33.50 2.01
N PRO A 5 -17.93 33.49 3.06
CA PRO A 5 -18.41 33.48 4.43
C PRO A 5 -18.93 34.86 4.83
N LEU A 6 -20.22 35.11 4.56
CA LEU A 6 -20.85 36.42 4.76
C LEU A 6 -20.82 36.90 6.22
N ARG A 7 -20.75 35.98 7.19
CA ARG A 7 -20.72 36.30 8.63
C ARG A 7 -19.42 36.95 9.10
N VAL A 8 -18.35 36.90 8.30
CA VAL A 8 -17.02 37.42 8.67
C VAL A 8 -16.79 38.82 8.10
N LEU A 9 -17.66 39.29 7.21
CA LEU A 9 -17.53 40.58 6.53
C LEU A 9 -18.30 41.66 7.29
N ASP A 10 -17.59 42.56 7.97
CA ASP A 10 -18.16 43.76 8.60
C ASP A 10 -18.25 44.91 7.57
N VAL A 11 -19.27 44.85 6.73
CA VAL A 11 -19.46 45.77 5.60
C VAL A 11 -20.94 46.10 5.41
N SER A 12 -21.21 47.22 4.73
CA SER A 12 -22.59 47.65 4.44
C SER A 12 -23.42 46.54 3.79
N PRO A 13 -24.74 46.43 4.10
CA PRO A 13 -25.59 45.35 3.59
C PRO A 13 -25.68 45.34 2.06
N LYS A 14 -25.56 46.51 1.42
CA LYS A 14 -25.52 46.65 -0.04
C LYS A 14 -24.24 46.03 -0.62
N TYR A 15 -23.09 46.26 0.00
CA TYR A 15 -21.83 45.66 -0.44
C TYR A 15 -21.82 44.15 -0.19
N LEU A 16 -22.32 43.72 0.97
CA LEU A 16 -22.46 42.31 1.33
C LEU A 16 -23.32 41.55 0.32
N PHE A 17 -24.46 42.12 -0.09
CA PHE A 17 -25.28 41.57 -1.16
C PHE A 17 -24.55 41.51 -2.49
N ARG A 18 -23.86 42.58 -2.90
CA ARG A 18 -23.13 42.62 -4.17
C ARG A 18 -22.07 41.50 -4.23
N SER A 19 -21.33 41.30 -3.15
CA SER A 19 -20.32 40.23 -3.05
C SER A 19 -20.96 38.84 -3.04
N ALA A 20 -22.06 38.65 -2.32
CA ALA A 20 -22.82 37.39 -2.33
C ALA A 20 -23.37 37.06 -3.73
N PHE A 21 -23.93 38.06 -4.42
CA PHE A 21 -24.47 37.91 -5.77
C PHE A 21 -23.38 37.61 -6.79
N SER A 22 -22.20 38.23 -6.69
CA SER A 22 -21.04 37.87 -7.52
C SER A 22 -20.59 36.42 -7.28
N ASN A 23 -20.59 35.94 -6.03
CA ASN A 23 -20.30 34.53 -5.74
C ASN A 23 -21.37 33.61 -6.34
N PHE A 24 -22.65 33.95 -6.20
CA PHE A 24 -23.76 33.22 -6.83
C PHE A 24 -23.56 33.10 -8.35
N LEU A 25 -23.25 34.19 -9.04
CA LEU A 25 -23.00 34.19 -10.47
C LEU A 25 -21.83 33.28 -10.87
N GLN A 26 -20.74 33.27 -10.08
CA GLN A 26 -19.62 32.35 -10.31
C GLN A 26 -20.04 30.88 -10.17
N LEU A 27 -20.82 30.56 -9.14
CA LEU A 27 -21.34 29.19 -8.92
C LEU A 27 -22.34 28.79 -10.01
N LYS A 28 -23.21 29.71 -10.44
CA LYS A 28 -24.15 29.52 -11.54
C LYS A 28 -23.40 29.19 -12.83
N GLU A 29 -22.37 29.94 -13.18
CA GLU A 29 -21.61 29.69 -14.40
C GLU A 29 -20.92 28.32 -14.38
N GLN A 30 -20.32 27.95 -13.24
CA GLN A 30 -19.73 26.63 -13.05
C GLN A 30 -20.77 25.52 -13.17
N PHE A 31 -21.95 25.69 -12.57
CA PHE A 31 -23.07 24.77 -12.68
C PHE A 31 -23.49 24.59 -14.14
N LEU A 32 -23.70 25.69 -14.88
CA LEU A 32 -24.18 25.66 -16.26
C LEU A 32 -23.15 25.02 -17.19
N ALA A 33 -21.88 25.40 -17.07
CA ALA A 33 -20.79 24.84 -17.86
C ALA A 33 -20.66 23.32 -17.65
N LEU A 34 -20.64 22.87 -16.40
CA LEU A 34 -20.56 21.45 -16.08
C LEU A 34 -21.79 20.69 -16.57
N ARG A 35 -23.01 21.19 -16.30
CA ARG A 35 -24.24 20.57 -16.76
C ARG A 35 -24.28 20.46 -18.29
N ALA A 36 -23.90 21.51 -19.02
CA ALA A 36 -23.86 21.49 -20.48
C ALA A 36 -22.84 20.50 -21.05
N GLU A 37 -21.72 20.29 -20.34
CA GLU A 37 -20.75 19.26 -20.68
C GLU A 37 -21.32 17.86 -20.46
N LYS A 38 -22.00 17.63 -19.32
CA LYS A 38 -22.55 16.31 -18.95
C LYS A 38 -23.86 15.96 -19.67
N ALA A 39 -24.64 16.96 -20.10
CA ALA A 39 -25.91 16.79 -20.82
C ALA A 39 -25.76 16.12 -22.20
N LYS A 40 -24.53 16.09 -22.74
CA LYS A 40 -24.22 15.44 -24.02
C LYS A 40 -24.15 13.91 -23.93
N ARG A 41 -24.36 13.34 -22.74
CA ARG A 41 -24.20 11.90 -22.48
C ARG A 41 -25.51 11.17 -22.67
N LEU A 42 -25.41 9.93 -23.14
CA LEU A 42 -26.56 9.04 -23.34
C LEU A 42 -27.35 8.76 -22.05
N TRP A 43 -26.66 8.65 -20.91
CA TRP A 43 -27.25 8.39 -19.60
C TRP A 43 -27.28 9.65 -18.73
N PHE A 44 -27.54 10.82 -19.31
CA PHE A 44 -27.63 12.06 -18.53
C PHE A 44 -28.89 12.09 -17.66
N VAL A 45 -28.69 12.37 -16.37
CA VAL A 45 -29.73 12.56 -15.35
C VAL A 45 -29.40 13.85 -14.61
N ASP A 46 -30.39 14.73 -14.50
CA ASP A 46 -30.24 15.96 -13.74
C ASP A 46 -30.21 15.69 -12.23
N SER A 47 -29.55 16.58 -11.48
CA SER A 47 -29.42 16.38 -10.03
C SER A 47 -30.76 16.50 -9.31
N GLU A 48 -31.02 15.61 -8.36
CA GLU A 48 -32.18 15.66 -7.47
C GLU A 48 -32.07 16.78 -6.41
N TYR A 49 -30.85 17.19 -6.05
CA TYR A 49 -30.60 18.17 -4.99
C TYR A 49 -30.96 19.61 -5.36
N PHE A 50 -30.60 20.07 -6.56
CA PHE A 50 -30.83 21.45 -7.00
C PHE A 50 -30.83 21.54 -8.53
N GLY A 51 -32.02 21.62 -9.12
CA GLY A 51 -32.20 21.63 -10.57
C GLY A 51 -32.04 23.01 -11.23
N LEU A 52 -32.00 23.04 -12.56
CA LEU A 52 -31.89 24.28 -13.36
C LEU A 52 -33.02 25.27 -13.06
N ARG A 53 -34.27 24.78 -12.97
CA ARG A 53 -35.43 25.65 -12.67
C ARG A 53 -35.33 26.31 -11.30
N ALA A 54 -34.78 25.61 -10.31
CA ALA A 54 -34.56 26.16 -8.97
C ALA A 54 -33.46 27.24 -9.00
N LEU A 55 -32.42 27.04 -9.80
CA LEU A 55 -31.34 28.02 -10.00
C LEU A 55 -31.84 29.31 -10.67
N GLU A 56 -32.66 29.18 -11.71
CA GLU A 56 -33.29 30.31 -12.43
C GLU A 56 -34.30 31.04 -11.54
N ALA A 57 -35.12 30.30 -10.78
CA ALA A 57 -36.06 30.89 -9.82
C ALA A 57 -35.33 31.64 -8.69
N LEU A 58 -34.24 31.08 -8.18
CA LEU A 58 -33.41 31.72 -7.15
C LEU A 58 -32.80 33.03 -7.67
N GLU A 59 -32.27 33.04 -8.90
CA GLU A 59 -31.76 34.27 -9.51
C GLU A 59 -32.85 35.34 -9.65
N ALA A 60 -34.04 34.95 -10.13
CA ALA A 60 -35.17 35.87 -10.29
C ALA A 60 -35.58 36.50 -8.95
N GLU A 61 -35.66 35.71 -7.88
CA GLU A 61 -35.96 36.21 -6.53
C GLU A 61 -34.84 37.08 -5.96
N LEU A 62 -33.57 36.72 -6.16
CA LEU A 62 -32.44 37.56 -5.74
C LEU A 62 -32.46 38.94 -6.43
N VAL A 63 -32.74 38.98 -7.74
CA VAL A 63 -32.85 40.23 -8.51
C VAL A 63 -34.06 41.05 -8.06
N LYS A 64 -35.20 40.40 -7.78
CA LYS A 64 -36.41 41.06 -7.25
C LYS A 64 -36.18 41.69 -5.88
N LEU A 65 -35.57 40.96 -4.95
CA LEU A 65 -35.22 41.47 -3.61
C LEU A 65 -34.22 42.64 -3.68
N ALA A 66 -33.28 42.59 -4.64
CA ALA A 66 -32.36 43.69 -4.90
C ALA A 66 -33.08 44.96 -5.39
N ARG A 67 -34.08 44.83 -6.29
CA ARG A 67 -34.92 45.95 -6.75
C ARG A 67 -35.71 46.57 -5.59
N LEU A 68 -36.20 45.74 -4.68
CA LEU A 68 -36.90 46.17 -3.46
C LEU A 68 -35.98 46.72 -2.35
N ARG A 69 -34.66 46.81 -2.59
CA ARG A 69 -33.62 47.23 -1.62
C ARG A 69 -33.55 46.38 -0.34
N ARG A 70 -34.06 45.14 -0.37
CA ARG A 70 -34.02 44.19 0.76
C ARG A 70 -32.74 43.35 0.72
N PHE A 71 -31.58 44.01 0.84
CA PHE A 71 -30.27 43.37 0.63
C PHE A 71 -29.94 42.28 1.65
N ALA A 72 -30.27 42.46 2.92
CA ALA A 72 -29.99 41.48 3.97
C ALA A 72 -30.71 40.14 3.72
N VAL A 73 -32.00 40.20 3.35
CA VAL A 73 -32.83 39.01 3.07
C VAL A 73 -32.35 38.28 1.81
N ALA A 74 -31.92 39.02 0.79
CA ALA A 74 -31.36 38.41 -0.42
C ALA A 74 -30.05 37.66 -0.12
N SER A 75 -29.19 38.22 0.73
CA SER A 75 -27.95 37.58 1.15
C SER A 75 -28.18 36.31 1.97
N THR A 76 -29.16 36.30 2.88
CA THR A 76 -29.50 35.09 3.65
C THR A 76 -30.07 34.00 2.76
N LEU A 77 -30.97 34.36 1.82
CA LEU A 77 -31.55 33.42 0.86
C LEU A 77 -30.49 32.71 0.00
N PHE A 78 -29.45 33.44 -0.42
CA PHE A 78 -28.32 32.81 -1.13
C PHE A 78 -27.57 31.84 -0.24
N VAL A 79 -27.23 32.21 1.00
CA VAL A 79 -26.48 31.35 1.93
C VAL A 79 -27.21 30.04 2.21
N GLU A 80 -28.53 30.10 2.36
CA GLU A 80 -29.36 28.90 2.56
C GLU A 80 -29.30 27.92 1.38
N ASN A 81 -29.22 28.44 0.14
CA ASN A 81 -29.18 27.63 -1.07
C ASN A 81 -27.76 27.31 -1.57
N ALA A 82 -26.74 28.01 -1.09
CA ALA A 82 -25.36 27.88 -1.56
C ALA A 82 -24.80 26.46 -1.35
N ASP A 83 -25.16 25.81 -0.24
CA ASP A 83 -24.76 24.43 0.03
C ASP A 83 -25.37 23.44 -0.98
N SER A 84 -26.63 23.64 -1.37
CA SER A 84 -27.33 22.81 -2.36
C SER A 84 -26.70 22.97 -3.75
N ILE A 85 -26.41 24.22 -4.16
CA ILE A 85 -25.69 24.50 -5.42
C ILE A 85 -24.32 23.83 -5.42
N LYS A 86 -23.57 23.94 -4.32
CA LYS A 86 -22.25 23.30 -4.17
C LYS A 86 -22.33 21.79 -4.27
N ARG A 87 -23.34 21.15 -3.65
CA ARG A 87 -23.56 19.70 -3.75
C ARG A 87 -23.86 19.28 -5.19
N THR A 88 -24.67 20.04 -5.91
CA THR A 88 -24.95 19.75 -7.33
C THR A 88 -23.70 19.93 -8.22
N ILE A 89 -22.91 20.96 -7.99
CA ILE A 89 -21.63 21.14 -8.70
C ILE A 89 -20.68 19.96 -8.44
N LEU A 90 -20.59 19.49 -7.18
CA LEU A 90 -19.81 18.30 -6.82
C LEU A 90 -20.37 17.03 -7.47
N PHE A 91 -21.69 16.91 -7.60
CA PHE A 91 -22.35 15.82 -8.30
C PHE A 91 -21.92 15.79 -9.78
N TYR A 92 -21.99 16.92 -10.50
CA TYR A 92 -21.57 16.96 -11.92
C TYR A 92 -20.07 16.71 -12.10
N HIS A 93 -19.21 17.16 -11.17
CA HIS A 93 -17.79 16.80 -11.18
C HIS A 93 -17.55 15.29 -11.02
N ARG A 94 -18.37 14.62 -10.21
CA ARG A 94 -18.26 13.19 -9.92
C ARG A 94 -19.16 12.33 -10.81
N TYR A 95 -19.78 12.90 -11.84
CA TYR A 95 -20.78 12.22 -12.66
C TYR A 95 -20.24 10.97 -13.36
N ASP A 96 -19.04 11.03 -13.91
CA ASP A 96 -18.40 9.87 -14.57
C ASP A 96 -17.88 8.81 -13.61
N ARG A 97 -17.84 9.13 -12.31
CA ARG A 97 -16.95 8.43 -11.39
C ARG A 97 -17.28 6.95 -11.26
N THR A 98 -18.56 6.58 -11.24
CA THR A 98 -19.03 5.19 -11.15
C THR A 98 -18.75 4.42 -12.45
N PHE A 99 -19.09 5.02 -13.59
CA PHE A 99 -18.85 4.44 -14.92
C PHE A 99 -17.35 4.20 -15.16
N LEU A 100 -16.52 5.22 -14.93
CA LEU A 100 -15.07 5.12 -15.07
C LEU A 100 -14.48 4.15 -14.03
N GLY A 101 -15.02 4.14 -12.81
CA GLY A 101 -14.65 3.20 -11.75
C GLY A 101 -14.90 1.74 -12.14
N ALA A 102 -16.02 1.44 -12.80
CA ALA A 102 -16.30 0.12 -13.34
C ALA A 102 -15.29 -0.27 -14.43
N ALA A 103 -14.99 0.64 -15.36
CA ALA A 103 -13.99 0.42 -16.41
C ALA A 103 -12.59 0.13 -15.84
N VAL A 104 -12.16 0.91 -14.84
CA VAL A 104 -10.89 0.70 -14.13
C VAL A 104 -10.89 -0.63 -13.37
N SER A 105 -12.01 -1.02 -12.75
CA SER A 105 -12.13 -2.33 -12.08
C SER A 105 -12.00 -3.49 -13.07
N CYS A 106 -12.65 -3.41 -14.24
CA CYS A 106 -12.46 -4.36 -15.32
C CYS A 106 -11.01 -4.43 -15.80
N CYS A 107 -10.30 -3.29 -15.81
CA CYS A 107 -8.88 -3.24 -16.16
C CYS A 107 -8.01 -3.96 -15.13
N PHE A 108 -8.25 -3.75 -13.83
CA PHE A 108 -7.57 -4.50 -12.77
C PHE A 108 -7.83 -6.00 -12.89
N ILE A 109 -9.08 -6.42 -13.10
CA ILE A 109 -9.43 -7.83 -13.28
C ILE A 109 -8.68 -8.41 -14.49
N ALA A 110 -8.72 -7.75 -15.65
CA ALA A 110 -8.02 -8.20 -16.84
C ALA A 110 -6.50 -8.30 -16.61
N TRP A 111 -5.91 -7.28 -15.99
CA TRP A 111 -4.48 -7.27 -15.65
C TRP A 111 -4.09 -8.38 -14.68
N ILE A 112 -4.81 -8.56 -13.57
CA ILE A 112 -4.57 -9.61 -12.60
C ILE A 112 -4.69 -11.00 -13.25
N THR A 113 -5.68 -11.19 -14.13
CA THR A 113 -5.81 -12.45 -14.88
C THR A 113 -4.62 -12.69 -15.81
N LEU A 114 -4.08 -11.65 -16.47
CA LEU A 114 -2.86 -11.78 -17.28
C LEU A 114 -1.65 -12.18 -16.45
N VAL A 115 -1.45 -11.56 -15.28
CA VAL A 115 -0.34 -11.89 -14.38
C VAL A 115 -0.51 -13.30 -13.82
N TRP A 116 -1.74 -13.73 -13.51
CA TRP A 116 -2.02 -15.11 -13.12
C TRP A 116 -1.77 -16.10 -14.25
N CYS A 117 -2.11 -15.76 -15.49
CA CYS A 117 -1.79 -16.55 -16.67
C CYS A 117 -0.28 -16.66 -16.88
N TYR A 118 0.45 -15.56 -16.70
CA TYR A 118 1.90 -15.53 -16.73
C TYR A 118 2.47 -16.51 -15.71
N LEU A 119 2.02 -16.41 -14.45
CA LEU A 119 2.46 -17.27 -13.36
C LEU A 119 2.17 -18.75 -13.63
N THR A 120 0.97 -19.08 -14.08
CA THR A 120 0.57 -20.47 -14.33
C THR A 120 1.23 -21.03 -15.59
N ARG A 121 1.31 -20.29 -16.70
CA ARG A 121 1.88 -20.81 -17.95
C ARG A 121 3.39 -20.96 -17.91
N PHE A 122 4.08 -20.04 -17.24
CA PHE A 122 5.52 -20.19 -16.99
C PHE A 122 5.85 -21.52 -16.28
N VAL A 123 4.92 -22.02 -15.48
CA VAL A 123 5.04 -23.30 -14.76
C VAL A 123 4.74 -24.51 -15.66
N TRP A 124 3.92 -24.36 -16.71
CA TRP A 124 3.49 -25.47 -17.59
C TRP A 124 4.33 -25.62 -18.86
N ASP A 125 4.81 -24.54 -19.47
CA ASP A 125 5.61 -24.61 -20.70
C ASP A 125 6.57 -23.42 -20.83
N ARG A 126 7.89 -23.68 -20.71
CA ARG A 126 8.95 -22.65 -20.84
C ARG A 126 9.20 -22.22 -22.30
N SER A 127 8.62 -22.91 -23.29
CA SER A 127 8.95 -22.71 -24.71
C SER A 127 8.09 -21.65 -25.41
N ILE A 128 6.98 -21.22 -24.79
CA ILE A 128 6.02 -20.29 -25.42
C ILE A 128 6.31 -18.87 -24.95
N SER A 129 6.83 -18.03 -25.84
CA SER A 129 6.95 -16.59 -25.61
C SER A 129 5.56 -15.97 -25.43
N LEU A 130 5.26 -15.50 -24.22
CA LEU A 130 3.99 -14.85 -23.86
C LEU A 130 3.74 -13.52 -24.60
N PHE A 131 4.75 -13.00 -25.28
CA PHE A 131 4.71 -11.80 -26.11
C PHE A 131 4.97 -12.12 -27.57
N THR A 132 4.25 -13.10 -28.11
CA THR A 132 4.28 -13.41 -29.55
C THR A 132 3.26 -12.52 -30.26
N LYS A 133 3.51 -12.17 -31.53
CA LYS A 133 2.58 -11.35 -32.34
C LYS A 133 1.14 -11.88 -32.28
N GLU A 134 0.95 -13.20 -32.29
CA GLU A 134 -0.36 -13.85 -32.22
C GLU A 134 -1.10 -13.61 -30.90
N THR A 135 -0.39 -13.42 -29.79
CA THR A 135 -1.00 -13.16 -28.46
C THR A 135 -1.37 -11.69 -28.28
N ILE A 136 -0.58 -10.77 -28.85
CA ILE A 136 -0.73 -9.32 -28.69
C ILE A 136 -1.79 -8.75 -29.66
N ILE A 137 -1.91 -9.34 -30.85
CA ILE A 137 -2.87 -8.87 -31.86
C ILE A 137 -4.29 -9.29 -31.42
N PRO A 138 -5.22 -8.33 -31.22
CA PRO A 138 -6.59 -8.66 -30.82
C PRO A 138 -7.27 -9.56 -31.86
N SER A 139 -8.05 -10.53 -31.41
CA SER A 139 -8.90 -11.31 -32.30
C SER A 139 -9.93 -10.44 -33.01
N LYS A 140 -10.46 -10.91 -34.14
CA LYS A 140 -11.41 -10.16 -35.00
C LYS A 140 -12.65 -9.64 -34.24
N TYR A 141 -13.11 -10.38 -33.23
CA TYR A 141 -14.25 -9.98 -32.39
C TYR A 141 -13.88 -8.83 -31.45
N PHE A 142 -12.72 -8.91 -30.80
CA PHE A 142 -12.25 -7.87 -29.90
C PHE A 142 -11.78 -6.61 -30.62
N SER A 143 -11.26 -6.71 -31.85
CA SER A 143 -10.97 -5.53 -32.67
C SER A 143 -12.25 -4.77 -33.05
N GLY A 144 -13.33 -5.49 -33.39
CA GLY A 144 -14.66 -4.90 -33.57
C GLY A 144 -15.18 -4.22 -32.30
N LEU A 145 -15.01 -4.85 -31.14
CA LEU A 145 -15.39 -4.29 -29.84
C LEU A 145 -14.59 -3.02 -29.51
N LEU A 146 -13.27 -3.01 -29.77
CA LEU A 146 -12.42 -1.83 -29.59
C LEU A 146 -12.89 -0.66 -30.47
N ILE A 147 -13.17 -0.92 -31.75
CA ILE A 147 -13.71 0.11 -32.66
C ILE A 147 -15.05 0.63 -32.15
N LEU A 148 -15.94 -0.26 -31.72
CA LEU A 148 -17.23 0.14 -31.14
C LEU A 148 -17.06 1.01 -29.90
N THR A 149 -16.15 0.65 -28.98
CA THR A 149 -15.87 1.47 -27.79
C THR A 149 -15.24 2.81 -28.14
N LEU A 150 -14.43 2.89 -29.19
CA LEU A 150 -13.85 4.13 -29.67
C LEU A 150 -14.92 5.04 -30.29
N LEU A 151 -15.80 4.49 -31.14
CA LEU A 151 -16.96 5.20 -31.69
C LEU A 151 -17.88 5.69 -30.57
N PHE A 152 -18.11 4.87 -29.55
CA PHE A 152 -18.87 5.23 -28.36
C PHE A 152 -18.26 6.43 -27.62
N CYS A 153 -16.94 6.44 -27.41
CA CYS A 153 -16.24 7.54 -26.75
C CYS A 153 -16.33 8.86 -27.56
N LEU A 154 -16.20 8.76 -28.89
CA LEU A 154 -16.35 9.90 -29.80
C LEU A 154 -17.77 10.45 -29.80
N TYR A 155 -18.77 9.56 -29.85
CA TYR A 155 -20.18 9.94 -29.81
C TYR A 155 -20.53 10.69 -28.52
N CYS A 156 -20.08 10.18 -27.36
CA CYS A 156 -20.31 10.81 -26.06
C CYS A 156 -19.42 12.03 -25.78
N ARG A 157 -18.51 12.40 -26.69
CA ARG A 157 -17.54 13.50 -26.57
C ARG A 157 -16.80 13.49 -25.22
N LEU A 158 -16.32 12.31 -24.81
CA LEU A 158 -15.55 12.19 -23.58
C LEU A 158 -14.19 12.90 -23.71
N PRO A 159 -13.56 13.35 -22.60
CA PRO A 159 -12.19 13.84 -22.65
C PRO A 159 -11.23 12.69 -23.01
N TRP A 160 -10.13 13.01 -23.67
CA TRP A 160 -9.12 12.03 -24.13
C TRP A 160 -8.60 11.11 -23.02
N SER A 161 -8.47 11.58 -21.78
CA SER A 161 -8.09 10.73 -20.65
C SER A 161 -9.05 9.55 -20.44
N ASN A 162 -10.36 9.75 -20.66
CA ASN A 162 -11.37 8.71 -20.49
C ASN A 162 -11.29 7.61 -21.56
N PHE A 163 -10.73 7.92 -22.74
CA PHE A 163 -10.57 6.94 -23.81
C PHE A 163 -9.62 5.82 -23.37
N ILE A 164 -8.52 6.17 -22.71
CA ILE A 164 -7.53 5.22 -22.22
C ILE A 164 -8.17 4.25 -21.22
N TYR A 165 -8.95 4.79 -20.26
CA TYR A 165 -9.61 3.97 -19.25
C TYR A 165 -10.65 2.99 -19.81
N LEU A 166 -11.26 3.29 -20.96
CA LEU A 166 -12.28 2.44 -21.58
C LEU A 166 -11.70 1.46 -22.60
N LEU A 167 -10.68 1.86 -23.36
CA LEU A 167 -10.06 1.02 -24.38
C LEU A 167 -9.11 -0.02 -23.78
N LEU A 168 -8.35 0.35 -22.75
CA LEU A 168 -7.37 -0.52 -22.11
C LEU A 168 -7.95 -1.84 -21.57
N PRO A 169 -9.05 -1.86 -20.78
CA PRO A 169 -9.62 -3.12 -20.30
C PRO A 169 -10.07 -4.04 -21.45
N VAL A 170 -10.66 -3.49 -22.51
CA VAL A 170 -11.09 -4.26 -23.69
C VAL A 170 -9.89 -4.89 -24.40
N TYR A 171 -8.82 -4.13 -24.57
CA TYR A 171 -7.58 -4.62 -25.15
C TYR A 171 -6.95 -5.72 -24.29
N LEU A 172 -6.84 -5.52 -22.97
CA LEU A 172 -6.26 -6.53 -22.08
C LEU A 172 -7.09 -7.82 -22.07
N LEU A 173 -8.43 -7.72 -22.04
CA LEU A 173 -9.30 -8.89 -22.16
C LEU A 173 -9.11 -9.64 -23.49
N SER A 174 -8.82 -8.94 -24.58
CA SER A 174 -8.51 -9.59 -25.87
C SER A 174 -7.24 -10.44 -25.80
N VAL A 175 -6.20 -9.93 -25.11
CA VAL A 175 -4.96 -10.66 -24.89
C VAL A 175 -5.20 -11.86 -23.96
N VAL A 176 -6.00 -11.69 -22.91
CA VAL A 176 -6.41 -12.79 -22.02
C VAL A 176 -7.10 -13.91 -22.79
N GLU A 177 -8.04 -13.57 -23.68
CA GLU A 177 -8.76 -14.55 -24.49
C GLU A 177 -7.82 -15.30 -25.44
N ASN A 178 -6.97 -14.56 -26.18
CA ASN A 178 -5.97 -15.15 -27.08
C ASN A 178 -5.01 -16.09 -26.35
N LEU A 179 -4.68 -15.76 -25.10
CA LEU A 179 -3.88 -16.62 -24.26
C LEU A 179 -4.70 -17.85 -23.88
N LEU A 180 -5.74 -17.69 -23.06
CA LEU A 180 -6.40 -18.78 -22.36
C LEU A 180 -7.36 -19.63 -23.20
N ASN A 181 -7.78 -19.16 -24.38
CA ASN A 181 -8.94 -19.68 -25.11
C ASN A 181 -10.10 -19.92 -24.14
N ILE A 182 -10.43 -18.92 -23.31
CA ILE A 182 -11.41 -19.04 -22.22
C ILE A 182 -12.73 -19.50 -22.79
N VAL A 183 -13.13 -18.98 -23.95
CA VAL A 183 -14.39 -19.36 -24.60
C VAL A 183 -14.47 -20.86 -24.87
N HIS A 184 -13.35 -21.52 -25.21
CA HIS A 184 -13.34 -22.97 -25.42
C HIS A 184 -13.42 -23.72 -24.09
N LYS A 185 -12.58 -23.35 -23.11
CA LYS A 185 -12.54 -24.02 -21.80
C LYS A 185 -13.82 -23.85 -20.99
N VAL A 186 -14.46 -22.69 -21.06
CA VAL A 186 -15.76 -22.45 -20.40
C VAL A 186 -16.86 -23.26 -21.07
N LYS A 187 -16.85 -23.39 -22.41
CA LYS A 187 -17.81 -24.26 -23.11
C LYS A 187 -17.65 -25.72 -22.74
N GLU A 188 -16.41 -26.21 -22.67
CA GLU A 188 -16.11 -27.58 -22.20
C GLU A 188 -16.54 -27.77 -20.74
N PHE A 189 -16.18 -26.84 -19.85
CA PHE A 189 -16.55 -26.89 -18.43
C PHE A 189 -18.06 -26.85 -18.19
N VAL A 190 -18.79 -25.99 -18.93
CA VAL A 190 -20.25 -25.92 -18.85
C VAL A 190 -20.88 -27.21 -19.36
N LYS A 191 -20.37 -27.77 -20.46
CA LYS A 191 -20.82 -29.05 -21.00
C LYS A 191 -20.57 -30.20 -20.00
N ASP A 192 -19.43 -30.21 -19.33
CA ASP A 192 -19.08 -31.20 -18.30
C ASP A 192 -19.92 -31.04 -17.03
N CYS A 193 -20.24 -29.80 -16.60
CA CYS A 193 -21.11 -29.55 -15.47
C CYS A 193 -22.56 -29.97 -15.74
N ILE A 194 -23.05 -29.74 -16.97
CA ILE A 194 -24.39 -30.17 -17.38
C ILE A 194 -24.45 -31.70 -17.48
N ALA A 195 -23.41 -32.35 -18.02
CA ALA A 195 -23.33 -33.80 -18.13
C ALA A 195 -23.21 -34.52 -16.78
N ASN A 196 -22.51 -33.93 -15.81
CA ASN A 196 -22.25 -34.53 -14.49
C ASN A 196 -23.05 -33.88 -13.34
N TYR A 197 -24.17 -33.22 -13.63
CA TYR A 197 -24.98 -32.48 -12.64
C TYR A 197 -25.43 -33.35 -11.45
N ALA A 198 -25.66 -34.65 -11.65
CA ALA A 198 -26.13 -35.57 -10.61
C ALA A 198 -25.01 -36.15 -9.71
N THR A 199 -23.73 -36.08 -10.12
CA THR A 199 -22.59 -36.70 -9.41
C THR A 199 -21.65 -35.70 -8.75
N MET A 200 -21.86 -34.39 -8.98
CA MET A 200 -21.06 -33.33 -8.37
C MET A 200 -21.34 -33.22 -6.87
N SER A 201 -20.39 -33.70 -6.05
CA SER A 201 -20.43 -33.54 -4.60
C SER A 201 -20.41 -32.06 -4.20
N PHE A 202 -21.21 -31.68 -3.21
CA PHE A 202 -21.22 -30.34 -2.59
C PHE A 202 -19.82 -29.84 -2.18
N SER A 203 -18.91 -30.76 -1.86
CA SER A 203 -17.49 -30.49 -1.57
C SER A 203 -16.74 -29.76 -2.70
N PHE A 204 -17.15 -29.94 -3.96
CA PHE A 204 -16.57 -29.28 -5.14
C PHE A 204 -16.83 -27.76 -5.14
N LEU A 205 -18.00 -27.31 -4.67
CA LEU A 205 -18.35 -25.88 -4.56
C LEU A 205 -17.91 -25.29 -3.21
N LEU A 206 -17.96 -26.08 -2.14
CA LEU A 206 -17.64 -25.61 -0.80
C LEU A 206 -16.17 -25.18 -0.66
N LYS A 207 -15.23 -25.94 -1.22
CA LYS A 207 -13.79 -25.63 -1.16
C LYS A 207 -13.41 -24.29 -1.82
N PRO A 208 -13.78 -24.01 -3.08
CA PRO A 208 -13.48 -22.72 -3.71
C PRO A 208 -14.25 -21.57 -3.06
N PHE A 209 -15.49 -21.79 -2.60
CA PHE A 209 -16.25 -20.78 -1.87
C PHE A 209 -15.57 -20.39 -0.55
N LEU A 210 -15.17 -21.37 0.26
CA LEU A 210 -14.46 -21.12 1.51
C LEU A 210 -13.10 -20.44 1.27
N GLY A 211 -12.40 -20.84 0.21
CA GLY A 211 -11.18 -20.18 -0.24
C GLY A 211 -11.40 -18.71 -0.63
N PHE A 212 -12.46 -18.42 -1.39
CA PHE A 212 -12.85 -17.06 -1.76
C PHE A 212 -13.20 -16.22 -0.53
N VAL A 213 -14.00 -16.74 0.40
CA VAL A 213 -14.33 -16.03 1.65
C VAL A 213 -13.06 -15.76 2.45
N GLY A 214 -12.16 -16.74 2.58
CA GLY A 214 -10.89 -16.56 3.29
C GLY A 214 -9.98 -15.49 2.67
N THR A 215 -9.83 -15.49 1.34
CA THR A 215 -9.03 -14.47 0.64
C THR A 215 -9.68 -13.09 0.72
N SER A 216 -11.01 -12.99 0.61
CA SER A 216 -11.73 -11.73 0.78
C SER A 216 -11.54 -11.12 2.18
N VAL A 217 -11.65 -11.93 3.25
CA VAL A 217 -11.42 -11.46 4.62
C VAL A 217 -9.98 -10.97 4.80
N LEU A 218 -9.00 -11.72 4.28
CA LEU A 218 -7.58 -11.34 4.35
C LEU A 218 -7.31 -10.03 3.61
N LEU A 219 -7.85 -9.87 2.39
CA LEU A 219 -7.73 -8.64 1.62
C LEU A 219 -8.40 -7.46 2.32
N PHE A 220 -9.56 -7.67 2.94
CA PHE A 220 -10.24 -6.63 3.72
C PHE A 220 -9.39 -6.16 4.90
N ILE A 221 -8.77 -7.08 5.65
CA ILE A 221 -7.81 -6.74 6.72
C ILE A 221 -6.63 -5.93 6.16
N PHE A 222 -6.11 -6.27 4.99
CA PHE A 222 -5.01 -5.53 4.38
C PHE A 222 -5.41 -4.12 3.93
N VAL A 223 -6.63 -3.95 3.40
CA VAL A 223 -7.14 -2.66 2.94
C VAL A 223 -7.44 -1.71 4.09
N ILE A 224 -8.11 -2.20 5.15
CA ILE A 224 -8.51 -1.35 6.27
C ILE A 224 -7.30 -0.80 7.05
N VAL A 225 -6.13 -1.46 6.98
CA VAL A 225 -4.86 -0.95 7.53
C VAL A 225 -4.44 0.38 6.89
N PHE A 226 -4.78 0.63 5.63
CA PHE A 226 -4.52 1.92 4.97
C PHE A 226 -5.46 3.02 5.46
N ILE A 227 -6.65 2.65 5.95
CA ILE A 227 -7.64 3.59 6.50
C ILE A 227 -7.28 3.94 7.94
N ASP A 228 -7.06 2.93 8.78
CA ASP A 228 -6.61 3.10 10.15
C ASP A 228 -5.51 2.08 10.48
N ARG A 229 -4.34 2.59 10.89
CA ARG A 229 -3.18 1.76 11.21
C ARG A 229 -3.46 0.78 12.35
N ARG A 230 -4.44 1.02 13.23
CA ARG A 230 -4.72 0.16 14.39
C ARG A 230 -5.05 -1.27 13.97
N PHE A 231 -5.62 -1.44 12.77
CA PHE A 231 -5.89 -2.74 12.18
C PHE A 231 -4.62 -3.53 11.81
N LEU A 232 -3.43 -2.91 11.86
CA LEU A 232 -2.16 -3.63 11.75
C LEU A 232 -1.98 -4.66 12.88
N ALA A 233 -2.61 -4.44 14.04
CA ALA A 233 -2.69 -5.44 15.09
C ALA A 233 -3.36 -6.74 14.59
N GLY A 234 -4.37 -6.64 13.71
CA GLY A 234 -5.01 -7.79 13.07
C GLY A 234 -4.03 -8.60 12.20
N ILE A 235 -3.07 -7.94 11.54
CA ILE A 235 -2.01 -8.62 10.79
C ILE A 235 -1.06 -9.38 11.75
N PHE A 236 -0.69 -8.78 12.88
CA PHE A 236 0.13 -9.48 13.88
C PHE A 236 -0.63 -10.68 14.49
N VAL A 237 -1.95 -10.57 14.69
CA VAL A 237 -2.80 -11.71 15.10
C VAL A 237 -2.82 -12.80 14.03
N LEU A 238 -2.96 -12.44 12.74
CA LEU A 238 -2.89 -13.40 11.64
C LEU A 238 -1.55 -14.14 11.62
N LEU A 239 -0.45 -13.41 11.84
CA LEU A 239 0.89 -13.96 11.89
C LEU A 239 1.08 -14.96 13.05
N LEU A 240 0.34 -14.88 14.16
CA LEU A 240 0.41 -15.87 15.25
C LEU A 240 0.15 -17.31 14.78
N PHE A 241 -0.68 -17.47 13.74
CA PHE A 241 -1.06 -18.77 13.18
C PHE A 241 -0.11 -19.25 12.08
N LEU A 242 0.86 -18.43 11.65
CA LEU A 242 1.80 -18.79 10.58
C LEU A 242 2.60 -20.08 10.86
N PRO A 243 3.10 -20.35 12.08
CA PRO A 243 3.83 -21.59 12.36
C PRO A 243 3.03 -22.86 12.08
N ASN A 244 1.70 -22.81 12.25
CA ASN A 244 0.82 -23.97 12.02
C ASN A 244 0.73 -24.37 10.53
N LEU A 245 1.25 -23.55 9.62
CA LEU A 245 1.32 -23.85 8.18
C LEU A 245 2.61 -24.59 7.78
N TYR A 246 3.43 -24.99 8.76
CA TYR A 246 4.66 -25.75 8.56
C TYR A 246 4.60 -27.06 9.35
N ASP A 247 4.87 -28.18 8.70
CA ASP A 247 4.83 -29.52 9.31
C ASP A 247 6.20 -29.97 9.82
N SER A 248 6.93 -29.11 10.53
CA SER A 248 8.31 -29.39 10.97
C SER A 248 8.52 -29.23 12.47
N LYS A 249 9.25 -30.17 13.08
CA LYS A 249 9.58 -30.16 14.52
C LYS A 249 10.33 -28.89 14.94
N VAL A 250 11.23 -28.41 14.09
CA VAL A 250 11.97 -27.16 14.31
C VAL A 250 11.02 -25.96 14.40
N THR A 251 10.00 -25.91 13.53
CA THR A 251 9.02 -24.82 13.59
C THR A 251 8.27 -24.86 14.91
N ASP A 252 7.95 -26.05 15.44
CA ASP A 252 7.28 -26.20 16.73
C ASP A 252 8.14 -25.68 17.89
N ASP A 253 9.46 -25.95 17.89
CA ASP A 253 10.40 -25.47 18.90
C ASP A 253 10.45 -23.92 18.95
N TRP A 254 10.54 -23.30 17.76
CA TRP A 254 10.63 -21.85 17.62
C TRP A 254 9.26 -21.15 17.56
N SER A 255 8.15 -21.90 17.53
CA SER A 255 6.79 -21.36 17.42
C SER A 255 6.43 -20.46 18.61
N LYS A 256 6.88 -20.81 19.81
CA LYS A 256 6.66 -20.02 21.04
C LYS A 256 7.36 -18.67 20.94
N ALA A 257 8.63 -18.65 20.51
CA ALA A 257 9.39 -17.42 20.31
C ALA A 257 8.72 -16.51 19.26
N TRP A 258 8.26 -17.09 18.14
CA TRP A 258 7.52 -16.36 17.12
C TRP A 258 6.24 -15.71 17.67
N ARG A 259 5.43 -16.47 18.40
CA ARG A 259 4.19 -15.95 19.00
C ARG A 259 4.47 -14.83 19.99
N ILE A 260 5.51 -14.96 20.81
CA ILE A 260 5.93 -13.90 21.74
C ILE A 260 6.33 -12.63 20.96
N CYS A 261 7.11 -12.75 19.89
CA CYS A 261 7.48 -11.60 19.05
C CYS A 261 6.26 -10.91 18.43
N CYS A 262 5.29 -11.68 17.92
CA CYS A 262 4.03 -11.12 17.41
C CYS A 262 3.24 -10.38 18.50
N VAL A 263 3.14 -10.95 19.72
CA VAL A 263 2.44 -10.32 20.85
C VAL A 263 3.12 -9.03 21.28
N ILE A 264 4.46 -8.99 21.32
CA ILE A 264 5.22 -7.77 21.63
C ILE A 264 4.95 -6.66 20.62
N LEU A 265 4.67 -7.00 19.36
CA LEU A 265 4.38 -6.02 18.30
C LEU A 265 2.93 -5.50 18.31
N LEU A 266 1.99 -6.17 18.98
CA LEU A 266 0.57 -5.79 19.03
C LEU A 266 0.28 -4.36 19.57
N PRO A 267 0.99 -3.83 20.58
CA PRO A 267 0.70 -2.50 21.11
C PRO A 267 1.13 -1.35 20.19
N PHE A 268 2.14 -1.55 19.33
CA PHE A 268 2.76 -0.48 18.55
C PHE A 268 1.80 0.29 17.62
N PRO A 269 0.87 -0.37 16.91
CA PRO A 269 -0.13 0.33 16.09
C PRO A 269 -1.05 1.27 16.88
N PHE A 270 -1.18 1.08 18.20
CA PHE A 270 -2.03 1.91 19.05
C PHE A 270 -1.31 3.14 19.61
N PHE A 271 0.03 3.17 19.60
CA PHE A 271 0.80 4.34 20.02
C PHE A 271 0.56 5.54 19.10
N PRO A 272 0.70 6.79 19.59
CA PRO A 272 0.45 8.00 18.79
C PRO A 272 1.44 8.14 17.62
N ASN A 273 1.05 8.88 16.58
CA ASN A 273 1.90 9.06 15.39
C ASN A 273 3.24 9.68 15.76
N VAL A 274 4.31 9.10 15.23
CA VAL A 274 5.66 9.59 15.45
C VAL A 274 5.83 10.97 14.81
N GLY A 275 6.41 11.91 15.56
CA GLY A 275 6.55 13.32 15.18
C GLY A 275 5.81 14.28 16.10
N THR A 276 4.83 13.78 16.86
CA THR A 276 4.10 14.56 17.88
C THR A 276 4.90 14.74 19.16
N PHE A 277 5.70 13.73 19.54
CA PHE A 277 6.52 13.73 20.76
C PHE A 277 7.89 13.14 20.47
N GLU A 278 8.89 13.57 21.25
CA GLU A 278 10.28 13.15 21.12
C GLU A 278 10.70 12.34 22.34
N MET A 279 11.18 11.12 22.12
CA MET A 279 11.57 10.19 23.19
C MET A 279 13.00 9.68 22.95
N HIS A 280 13.97 10.57 23.15
CA HIS A 280 15.38 10.32 22.87
C HIS A 280 15.96 9.10 23.61
N PHE A 281 15.57 8.87 24.87
CA PHE A 281 16.01 7.72 25.65
C PHE A 281 15.66 6.38 24.99
N ILE A 282 14.46 6.27 24.42
CA ILE A 282 13.97 5.09 23.72
C ILE A 282 14.78 4.83 22.44
N CYS A 283 15.17 5.89 21.72
CA CYS A 283 16.05 5.77 20.55
C CYS A 283 17.47 5.31 20.89
N ILE A 284 17.96 5.63 22.09
CA ILE A 284 19.28 5.18 22.57
C ILE A 284 19.20 3.72 23.02
N LEU A 285 18.11 3.34 23.70
CA LEU A 285 17.92 2.00 24.23
C LEU A 285 17.93 0.93 23.12
N ALA A 286 17.31 1.20 21.97
CA ALA A 286 17.21 0.24 20.88
C ALA A 286 18.57 -0.26 20.33
N PRO A 287 19.51 0.61 19.90
CA PRO A 287 20.85 0.16 19.46
C PRO A 287 21.66 -0.45 20.60
N VAL A 288 21.50 0.00 21.85
CA VAL A 288 22.16 -0.62 23.01
C VAL A 288 21.69 -2.07 23.20
N LEU A 289 20.38 -2.31 23.17
CA LEU A 289 19.81 -3.64 23.32
C LEU A 289 20.25 -4.57 22.18
N LEU A 290 20.26 -4.08 20.93
CA LEU A 290 20.77 -4.85 19.79
C LEU A 290 22.26 -5.19 19.96
N ALA A 291 23.06 -4.23 20.43
CA ALA A 291 24.49 -4.45 20.66
C ALA A 291 24.75 -5.48 21.76
N ILE A 292 23.96 -5.46 22.85
CA ILE A 292 24.02 -6.46 23.92
C ILE A 292 23.63 -7.84 23.38
N LEU A 293 22.55 -7.92 22.59
CA LEU A 293 22.11 -9.16 21.96
C LEU A 293 23.20 -9.75 21.06
N LEU A 294 23.85 -8.94 20.22
CA LEU A 294 24.95 -9.38 19.37
C LEU A 294 26.17 -9.83 20.18
N ARG A 295 26.48 -9.17 21.31
CA ARG A 295 27.56 -9.61 22.21
C ARG A 295 27.26 -10.95 22.86
N TYR A 296 26.04 -11.14 23.35
CA TYR A 296 25.59 -12.43 23.88
C TYR A 296 25.66 -13.53 22.82
N LEU A 297 25.22 -13.22 21.61
CA LEU A 297 25.27 -14.13 20.47
C LEU A 297 26.71 -14.50 20.06
N ALA A 298 27.67 -13.57 20.24
CA ALA A 298 29.09 -13.81 20.01
C ALA A 298 29.74 -14.76 21.03
N GLU A 299 29.10 -14.97 22.18
CA GLU A 299 29.57 -15.88 23.24
C GLU A 299 28.98 -17.29 23.11
N HIS A 300 27.94 -17.48 22.30
CA HIS A 300 27.35 -18.79 22.05
C HIS A 300 28.34 -19.74 21.35
N PRO A 301 28.41 -21.03 21.77
CA PRO A 301 29.40 -21.98 21.26
C PRO A 301 29.26 -22.26 19.75
N LEU A 302 28.03 -22.19 19.22
CA LEU A 302 27.73 -22.38 17.80
C LEU A 302 28.26 -21.26 16.90
N LEU A 303 28.52 -20.07 17.47
CA LEU A 303 28.93 -18.87 16.75
C LEU A 303 30.34 -18.41 17.13
N ALA A 304 31.10 -19.26 17.83
CA ALA A 304 32.46 -18.96 18.30
C ALA A 304 33.40 -18.53 17.15
N LYS A 305 33.25 -19.12 15.96
CA LYS A 305 34.03 -18.77 14.75
C LYS A 305 33.72 -17.36 14.22
N LYS A 306 32.56 -16.80 14.55
CA LYS A 306 32.02 -15.52 14.05
C LYS A 306 32.06 -14.42 15.10
N LYS A 307 32.73 -14.68 16.22
CA LYS A 307 32.78 -13.82 17.41
C LYS A 307 33.32 -12.42 17.15
N ASN A 308 34.36 -12.30 16.31
CA ASN A 308 34.97 -11.00 16.00
C ASN A 308 34.02 -10.09 15.21
N ASP A 309 33.35 -10.63 14.19
CA ASP A 309 32.40 -9.89 13.36
C ASP A 309 31.22 -9.36 14.18
N LEU A 310 30.63 -10.24 15.02
CA LEU A 310 29.52 -9.87 15.90
C LEU A 310 29.92 -8.81 16.93
N ARG A 311 31.14 -8.88 17.48
CA ARG A 311 31.69 -7.87 18.38
C ARG A 311 31.94 -6.54 17.69
N MET A 312 32.40 -6.55 16.44
CA MET A 312 32.60 -5.33 15.65
C MET A 312 31.26 -4.65 15.38
N LEU A 313 30.24 -5.38 14.92
CA LEU A 313 28.89 -4.86 14.70
C LEU A 313 28.27 -4.30 16.00
N ALA A 314 28.44 -5.01 17.12
CA ALA A 314 28.01 -4.52 18.43
C ALA A 314 28.73 -3.22 18.82
N GLY A 315 30.04 -3.12 18.57
CA GLY A 315 30.83 -1.91 18.80
C GLY A 315 30.31 -0.71 18.01
N LEU A 316 30.00 -0.90 16.72
CA LEU A 316 29.40 0.14 15.89
C LEU A 316 28.05 0.61 16.44
N LEU A 317 27.21 -0.30 16.94
CA LEU A 317 25.92 0.04 17.55
C LEU A 317 26.05 0.75 18.91
N PHE A 318 27.08 0.45 19.71
CA PHE A 318 27.38 1.22 20.91
C PHE A 318 27.83 2.65 20.57
N ILE A 319 28.64 2.80 19.51
CA ILE A 319 29.08 4.12 19.03
C ILE A 319 27.85 4.92 18.56
N THR A 320 26.91 4.31 17.84
CA THR A 320 25.71 5.03 17.39
C THR A 320 24.79 5.42 18.55
N ALA A 321 24.64 4.56 19.55
CA ALA A 321 23.93 4.91 20.79
C ALA A 321 24.59 6.12 21.48
N GLY A 322 25.93 6.13 21.58
CA GLY A 322 26.70 7.25 22.11
C GLY A 322 26.53 8.53 21.29
N LEU A 323 26.51 8.43 19.96
CA LEU A 323 26.25 9.57 19.07
C LEU A 323 24.86 10.16 19.28
N ILE A 324 23.82 9.32 19.42
CA ILE A 324 22.46 9.78 19.72
C ILE A 324 22.42 10.47 21.08
N LEU A 325 23.04 9.87 22.11
CA LEU A 325 23.11 10.44 23.46
C LEU A 325 23.77 11.84 23.46
N VAL A 326 24.96 11.95 22.87
CA VAL A 326 25.72 13.21 22.81
C VAL A 326 24.96 14.25 21.98
N SER A 327 24.40 13.85 20.84
CA SER A 327 23.66 14.75 19.95
C SER A 327 22.39 15.29 20.60
N SER A 328 21.68 14.47 21.38
CA SER A 328 20.38 14.84 21.95
C SER A 328 20.44 15.52 23.32
N TYR A 329 21.43 15.20 24.18
CA TYR A 329 21.50 15.75 25.54
C TYR A 329 22.60 16.80 25.73
N LEU A 330 23.68 16.74 24.96
CA LEU A 330 24.84 17.60 25.16
C LEU A 330 24.77 18.90 24.34
N PHE A 331 24.08 18.88 23.20
CA PHE A 331 24.01 20.00 22.27
C PHE A 331 22.58 20.30 21.85
N GLN A 332 22.19 21.58 21.85
CA GLN A 332 20.92 22.02 21.24
C GLN A 332 20.95 21.89 19.70
N LYS A 333 22.14 21.99 19.10
CA LYS A 333 22.37 21.77 17.66
C LYS A 333 23.62 20.91 17.48
N PRO A 334 23.56 19.78 16.76
CA PRO A 334 24.70 18.91 16.62
C PRO A 334 25.83 19.59 15.84
N PRO A 335 27.09 19.51 16.34
CA PRO A 335 28.23 20.12 15.69
C PRO A 335 28.49 19.50 14.30
N ALA A 336 29.22 20.21 13.45
CA ALA A 336 29.46 19.79 12.07
C ALA A 336 30.08 18.39 11.95
N LEU A 337 30.97 18.02 12.89
CA LEU A 337 31.59 16.70 12.94
C LEU A 337 30.57 15.57 13.19
N LEU A 338 29.65 15.74 14.14
CA LEU A 338 28.61 14.74 14.41
C LEU A 338 27.65 14.59 13.22
N ARG A 339 27.35 15.70 12.53
CA ARG A 339 26.56 15.68 11.31
C ARG A 339 27.28 14.97 10.18
N LEU A 340 28.60 15.20 10.02
CA LEU A 340 29.42 14.49 9.04
C LEU A 340 29.40 12.98 9.29
N ILE A 341 29.61 12.55 10.54
CA ILE A 341 29.55 11.13 10.94
C ILE A 341 28.17 10.54 10.63
N SER A 342 27.09 11.28 10.92
CA SER A 342 25.72 10.86 10.61
C SER A 342 25.52 10.70 9.10
N TRP A 343 25.98 11.66 8.29
CA TRP A 343 25.95 11.55 6.83
C TRP A 343 26.75 10.37 6.29
N CYS A 344 27.96 10.14 6.80
CA CYS A 344 28.81 9.01 6.42
C CYS A 344 28.16 7.66 6.78
N SER A 345 27.30 7.60 7.81
CA SER A 345 26.62 6.37 8.20
C SER A 345 25.67 5.81 7.12
N LEU A 346 25.10 6.68 6.26
CA LEU A 346 24.18 6.27 5.19
C LEU A 346 24.88 5.39 4.13
N PRO A 347 25.92 5.86 3.40
CA PRO A 347 26.61 5.03 2.41
C PRO A 347 27.36 3.88 3.08
N LEU A 348 27.95 4.11 4.26
CA LEU A 348 28.67 3.06 4.99
C LEU A 348 27.74 1.89 5.33
N SER A 349 26.47 2.16 5.63
CA SER A 349 25.50 1.10 5.93
C SER A 349 25.26 0.12 4.77
N LEU A 350 25.47 0.57 3.53
CA LEU A 350 25.33 -0.25 2.31
C LEU A 350 26.64 -0.94 1.92
N ILE A 351 27.78 -0.36 2.30
CA ILE A 351 29.11 -0.88 1.99
C ILE A 351 29.54 -1.98 2.97
N LEU A 352 29.28 -1.80 4.27
CA LEU A 352 29.67 -2.75 5.33
C LEU A 352 29.28 -4.22 5.03
N PRO A 353 28.06 -4.52 4.57
CA PRO A 353 27.66 -5.90 4.29
C PRO A 353 28.41 -6.58 3.13
N LEU A 354 29.15 -5.83 2.30
CA LEU A 354 29.96 -6.41 1.23
C LEU A 354 31.15 -7.21 1.78
N PHE A 355 31.58 -6.92 3.00
CA PHE A 355 32.64 -7.64 3.70
C PHE A 355 32.12 -8.86 4.48
N ALA A 356 30.81 -9.12 4.46
CA ALA A 356 30.23 -10.22 5.20
C ALA A 356 30.69 -11.59 4.65
N PRO A 357 30.95 -12.57 5.53
CA PRO A 357 31.31 -13.91 5.10
C PRO A 357 30.21 -14.54 4.22
N PRO A 358 30.54 -15.50 3.33
CA PRO A 358 29.64 -16.01 2.32
C PRO A 358 28.61 -17.00 2.87
N THR A 359 28.06 -16.79 4.07
CA THR A 359 26.91 -17.56 4.59
C THR A 359 25.66 -16.70 4.58
N ILE A 360 24.49 -17.34 4.47
CA ILE A 360 23.21 -16.61 4.40
C ILE A 360 22.93 -15.86 5.70
N VAL A 361 23.08 -16.55 6.84
CA VAL A 361 22.82 -15.97 8.16
C VAL A 361 23.75 -14.78 8.41
N ASP A 362 25.03 -14.89 8.06
CA ASP A 362 25.97 -13.80 8.29
C ASP A 362 25.67 -12.60 7.40
N LYS A 363 25.41 -12.83 6.11
CA LYS A 363 24.99 -11.75 5.20
C LYS A 363 23.74 -11.05 5.75
N SER A 364 22.72 -11.79 6.18
CA SER A 364 21.51 -11.20 6.77
C SER A 364 21.79 -10.40 8.04
N VAL A 365 22.61 -10.91 8.96
CA VAL A 365 22.99 -10.21 10.21
C VAL A 365 23.77 -8.94 9.92
N TRP A 366 24.75 -8.98 9.01
CA TRP A 366 25.52 -7.80 8.61
C TRP A 366 24.63 -6.75 7.93
N HIS A 367 23.80 -7.14 6.97
CA HIS A 367 22.88 -6.24 6.29
C HIS A 367 21.90 -5.56 7.27
N ILE A 368 21.24 -6.35 8.12
CA ILE A 368 20.24 -5.84 9.07
C ILE A 368 20.90 -4.93 10.11
N SER A 369 22.00 -5.37 10.73
CA SER A 369 22.70 -4.58 11.76
C SER A 369 23.26 -3.27 11.20
N SER A 370 23.77 -3.32 9.97
CA SER A 370 24.33 -2.17 9.28
C SER A 370 23.24 -1.15 8.91
N LEU A 371 22.10 -1.58 8.39
CA LEU A 371 20.95 -0.71 8.08
C LEU A 371 20.25 -0.16 9.33
N PHE A 372 20.35 -0.87 10.46
CA PHE A 372 19.78 -0.42 11.73
C PHE A 372 20.49 0.84 12.28
N ILE A 373 21.76 1.05 11.94
CA ILE A 373 22.56 2.22 12.32
C ILE A 373 21.92 3.53 11.81
N PRO A 374 21.80 3.76 10.49
CA PRO A 374 21.21 5.00 9.98
C PRO A 374 19.73 5.12 10.34
N PHE A 375 19.00 4.00 10.46
CA PHE A 375 17.61 4.02 10.91
C PHE A 375 17.47 4.58 12.33
N SER A 376 18.33 4.14 13.25
CA SER A 376 18.37 4.65 14.63
C SER A 376 18.71 6.15 14.68
N LEU A 377 19.65 6.59 13.84
CA LEU A 377 20.01 8.01 13.72
C LEU A 377 18.88 8.87 13.13
N LEU A 378 18.02 8.29 12.29
CA LEU A 378 16.84 8.95 11.71
C LEU A 378 15.58 8.83 12.59
N SER A 379 15.65 8.18 13.75
CA SER A 379 14.49 7.97 14.64
C SER A 379 14.47 8.96 15.80
N ILE A 380 13.29 9.43 16.23
CA ILE A 380 13.15 10.33 17.40
C ILE A 380 12.32 9.72 18.55
N ALA A 381 11.46 8.75 18.24
CA ALA A 381 10.54 8.15 19.21
C ALA A 381 10.68 6.61 19.23
N TYR A 382 9.58 5.91 19.44
CA TYR A 382 9.53 4.45 19.56
C TYR A 382 9.85 3.66 18.29
N GLU A 383 10.15 4.33 17.17
CA GLU A 383 10.44 3.71 15.87
C GLU A 383 11.61 2.73 15.94
N SER A 384 12.68 3.08 16.63
CA SER A 384 13.86 2.23 16.77
C SER A 384 13.57 0.96 17.56
N ILE A 385 12.73 1.05 18.60
CA ILE A 385 12.31 -0.12 19.38
C ILE A 385 11.34 -0.98 18.55
N PHE A 386 10.40 -0.38 17.83
CA PHE A 386 9.53 -1.14 16.92
C PHE A 386 10.37 -1.94 15.92
N ALA A 387 11.34 -1.30 15.26
CA ALA A 387 12.24 -1.99 14.34
C ALA A 387 13.03 -3.08 15.04
N LEU A 388 13.56 -2.82 16.25
CA LEU A 388 14.27 -3.82 17.05
C LEU A 388 13.41 -5.06 17.34
N CYS A 389 12.15 -4.87 17.75
CA CYS A 389 11.20 -5.97 18.00
C CYS A 389 10.80 -6.70 16.71
N PHE A 390 10.85 -6.01 15.56
CA PHE A 390 10.56 -6.58 14.26
C PHE A 390 11.72 -7.45 13.72
N LEU A 391 12.98 -7.18 14.05
CA LEU A 391 14.13 -7.97 13.55
C LEU A 391 14.06 -9.47 13.92
N PRO A 392 13.78 -9.87 15.17
CA PRO A 392 13.63 -11.28 15.52
C PRO A 392 12.54 -11.98 14.69
N LEU A 393 11.44 -11.30 14.38
CA LEU A 393 10.36 -11.84 13.55
C LEU A 393 10.88 -12.16 12.14
N LEU A 394 11.68 -11.27 11.55
CA LEU A 394 12.33 -11.51 10.26
C LEU A 394 13.25 -12.74 10.31
N PHE A 395 14.13 -12.83 11.32
CA PHE A 395 15.05 -13.96 11.45
C PHE A 395 14.34 -15.30 11.71
N LEU A 396 13.27 -15.31 12.51
CA LEU A 396 12.48 -16.51 12.77
C LEU A 396 11.75 -16.97 11.50
N PHE A 397 11.25 -16.05 10.66
CA PHE A 397 10.70 -16.42 9.36
C PHE A 397 11.75 -17.06 8.44
N LEU A 398 12.98 -16.50 8.40
CA LEU A 398 14.10 -17.13 7.68
C LEU A 398 14.37 -18.54 8.21
N ARG A 399 14.36 -18.74 9.53
CA ARG A 399 14.55 -20.07 10.14
C ARG A 399 13.45 -21.06 9.75
N PHE A 400 12.19 -20.63 9.70
CA PHE A 400 11.05 -21.48 9.29
C PHE A 400 11.15 -21.93 7.84
N GLU A 401 11.62 -21.07 6.93
CA GLU A 401 11.81 -21.45 5.52
C GLU A 401 12.95 -22.47 5.32
N PHE A 402 13.95 -22.45 6.21
CA PHE A 402 15.01 -23.47 6.27
C PHE A 402 14.77 -24.53 7.37
N SER A 403 13.51 -24.79 7.72
CA SER A 403 13.13 -25.77 8.74
C SER A 403 13.61 -27.21 8.47
N HIS A 404 13.85 -27.56 7.20
CA HIS A 404 14.36 -28.87 6.79
C HIS A 404 15.84 -29.11 7.19
N LEU A 405 16.59 -28.05 7.51
CA LEU A 405 17.99 -28.15 7.93
C LEU A 405 18.10 -28.14 9.46
N SER A 406 19.09 -28.86 9.99
CA SER A 406 19.48 -28.74 11.39
C SER A 406 20.08 -27.36 11.69
N ASP A 407 20.10 -26.93 12.96
CA ASP A 407 20.59 -25.60 13.33
C ASP A 407 22.07 -25.37 12.95
N ILE A 408 22.90 -26.42 13.03
CA ILE A 408 24.32 -26.34 12.65
C ILE A 408 24.45 -26.19 11.14
N GLU A 409 23.70 -26.99 10.36
CA GLU A 409 23.71 -26.89 8.90
C GLU A 409 23.22 -25.53 8.43
N PHE A 410 22.12 -25.02 9.01
CA PHE A 410 21.55 -23.71 8.72
C PHE A 410 22.58 -22.57 8.87
N LEU A 411 23.36 -22.58 9.96
CA LEU A 411 24.38 -21.56 10.24
C LEU A 411 25.57 -21.59 9.25
N HIS A 412 25.78 -22.72 8.57
CA HIS A 412 26.88 -22.95 7.64
C HIS A 412 26.45 -22.97 6.17
N VAL A 413 25.17 -22.72 5.86
CA VAL A 413 24.69 -22.62 4.48
C VAL A 413 25.41 -21.49 3.75
N LYS A 414 26.25 -21.86 2.79
CA LYS A 414 26.95 -20.90 1.93
C LYS A 414 25.98 -20.23 0.97
N ALA A 415 26.08 -18.91 0.89
CA ALA A 415 25.32 -18.05 -0.01
C ALA A 415 25.71 -18.21 -1.50
N ASP A 416 26.86 -18.85 -1.77
CA ASP A 416 27.41 -19.01 -3.12
C ASP A 416 27.25 -20.43 -3.67
N LEU A 417 26.68 -21.37 -2.90
CA LEU A 417 26.27 -22.65 -3.46
C LEU A 417 25.07 -22.41 -4.39
N SER A 418 25.36 -22.18 -5.67
CA SER A 418 24.50 -22.61 -6.75
C SER A 418 24.48 -24.14 -6.71
N THR A 419 23.74 -24.74 -5.79
CA THR A 419 23.51 -26.18 -5.86
C THR A 419 22.78 -26.49 -7.15
N ASP A 420 23.41 -27.39 -7.89
CA ASP A 420 22.93 -28.19 -8.99
C ASP A 420 21.45 -28.60 -8.89
N PRO A 421 20.82 -28.95 -10.03
CA PRO A 421 19.36 -29.10 -10.23
C PRO A 421 18.74 -30.34 -9.55
N MET A 422 19.18 -30.73 -8.36
CA MET A 422 18.76 -31.96 -7.70
C MET A 422 17.50 -31.81 -6.82
N CYS A 423 17.06 -30.58 -6.52
CA CYS A 423 15.74 -30.28 -5.92
C CYS A 423 14.72 -29.78 -6.95
N ASN A 424 14.85 -30.17 -8.22
CA ASN A 424 13.78 -30.03 -9.21
C ASN A 424 12.69 -31.08 -8.98
N SER A 425 12.02 -31.04 -7.83
CA SER A 425 10.61 -31.45 -7.83
C SER A 425 9.90 -30.40 -8.67
N LYS A 426 9.76 -30.71 -9.96
CA LYS A 426 9.03 -29.91 -10.95
C LYS A 426 7.55 -29.90 -10.55
N SER A 427 7.20 -29.12 -9.55
CA SER A 427 5.80 -28.89 -9.20
C SER A 427 5.22 -27.95 -10.24
N THR A 428 4.39 -28.51 -11.12
CA THR A 428 3.61 -27.80 -12.15
C THR A 428 2.45 -26.96 -11.56
N ARG A 429 2.41 -26.81 -10.22
CA ARG A 429 1.38 -26.05 -9.49
C ARG A 429 2.05 -25.05 -8.57
N VAL A 430 1.45 -23.86 -8.47
CA VAL A 430 1.76 -22.89 -7.43
C VAL A 430 1.65 -23.59 -6.09
N ALA A 431 2.77 -23.79 -5.41
CA ALA A 431 2.76 -24.52 -4.16
C ALA A 431 2.13 -23.64 -3.07
N GLY A 432 1.40 -24.24 -2.12
CA GLY A 432 0.87 -23.50 -0.97
C GLY A 432 1.96 -22.70 -0.22
N ALA A 433 3.20 -23.18 -0.27
CA ALA A 433 4.38 -22.47 0.23
C ALA A 433 4.67 -21.14 -0.48
N GLU A 434 4.48 -21.05 -1.81
CA GLU A 434 4.69 -19.80 -2.57
C GLU A 434 3.64 -18.75 -2.20
N ILE A 435 2.37 -19.16 -2.05
CA ILE A 435 1.28 -18.28 -1.60
C ILE A 435 1.52 -17.81 -0.17
N ARG A 436 1.91 -18.73 0.74
CA ARG A 436 2.26 -18.39 2.12
C ARG A 436 3.38 -17.35 2.17
N ARG A 437 4.46 -17.54 1.40
CA ARG A 437 5.57 -16.56 1.30
C ARG A 437 5.08 -15.20 0.79
N ALA A 438 4.21 -15.17 -0.22
CA ALA A 438 3.66 -13.94 -0.76
C ALA A 438 2.80 -13.18 0.27
N ILE A 439 1.91 -13.89 0.97
CA ILE A 439 1.08 -13.31 2.04
C ILE A 439 1.98 -12.77 3.16
N THR A 440 2.96 -13.56 3.64
CA THR A 440 3.89 -13.10 4.68
C THR A 440 4.71 -11.90 4.23
N CYS A 441 5.10 -11.84 2.94
CA CYS A 441 5.79 -10.69 2.36
C CYS A 441 4.94 -9.43 2.45
N VAL A 442 3.68 -9.50 2.01
CA VAL A 442 2.75 -8.36 2.11
C VAL A 442 2.52 -7.97 3.57
N CYS A 443 2.35 -8.92 4.50
CA CYS A 443 2.24 -8.64 5.93
C CYS A 443 3.47 -7.89 6.47
N PHE A 444 4.69 -8.30 6.11
CA PHE A 444 5.92 -7.65 6.55
C PHE A 444 6.11 -6.27 5.92
N VAL A 445 5.73 -6.09 4.65
CA VAL A 445 5.73 -4.77 3.99
C VAL A 445 4.75 -3.84 4.70
N LEU A 446 3.51 -4.28 4.97
CA LEU A 446 2.52 -3.50 5.72
C LEU A 446 3.00 -3.17 7.14
N ALA A 447 3.61 -4.13 7.84
CA ALA A 447 4.20 -3.89 9.16
C ALA A 447 5.33 -2.85 9.12
N SER A 448 6.21 -2.92 8.11
CA SER A 448 7.31 -1.97 7.95
C SER A 448 6.86 -0.55 7.59
N LEU A 449 5.76 -0.40 6.85
CA LEU A 449 5.20 0.88 6.41
C LEU A 449 4.35 1.55 7.49
N PHE A 450 3.46 0.78 8.13
CA PHE A 450 2.44 1.30 9.04
C PHE A 450 2.80 1.15 10.52
N GLY A 451 3.81 0.34 10.87
CA GLY A 451 4.19 0.08 12.26
C GLY A 451 4.66 1.32 13.04
N THR A 452 5.26 2.29 12.36
CA THR A 452 5.73 3.55 12.95
C THR A 452 4.85 4.76 12.62
N GLY A 453 3.83 4.57 11.77
CA GLY A 453 2.64 5.42 11.78
C GLY A 453 2.75 6.82 11.15
N ASN A 454 3.53 7.02 10.08
CA ASN A 454 3.63 8.33 9.44
C ASN A 454 3.66 8.30 7.89
N PHE A 455 3.11 7.25 7.25
CA PHE A 455 3.08 7.14 5.78
C PHE A 455 2.07 8.09 5.10
N ALA A 456 0.91 8.32 5.72
CA ALA A 456 -0.21 9.03 5.10
C ALA A 456 -0.01 10.55 4.94
N SER A 457 0.91 11.17 5.70
CA SER A 457 1.18 12.60 5.59
C SER A 457 2.67 12.89 5.82
N MET A 458 3.44 13.01 4.73
CA MET A 458 4.82 13.50 4.84
C MET A 458 4.90 14.90 5.51
N ASN A 459 3.79 15.65 5.49
CA ASN A 459 3.67 16.96 6.13
C ASN A 459 3.58 16.91 7.66
N SER A 460 3.35 15.75 8.28
CA SER A 460 3.36 15.61 9.75
C SER A 460 4.70 15.15 10.32
N PHE A 461 5.74 14.96 9.50
CA PHE A 461 7.07 14.68 10.03
C PHE A 461 7.64 15.92 10.71
N ASN A 462 8.06 15.73 11.95
CA ASN A 462 8.76 16.77 12.69
C ASN A 462 10.16 16.96 12.09
N PRO A 463 10.56 18.19 11.70
CA PRO A 463 11.91 18.48 11.20
C PRO A 463 13.01 18.11 12.19
N SER A 464 12.72 17.98 13.49
CA SER A 464 13.67 17.49 14.48
C SER A 464 14.24 16.10 14.17
N THR A 465 13.53 15.29 13.38
CA THR A 465 13.95 13.95 12.91
C THR A 465 15.28 14.03 12.19
N LEU A 466 15.48 15.12 11.48
CA LEU A 466 16.61 15.32 10.59
C LEU A 466 17.66 16.25 11.19
N SER A 467 17.44 16.77 12.39
CA SER A 467 18.36 17.67 13.08
C SER A 467 19.78 17.10 13.19
N ARG A 468 19.90 15.77 13.29
CA ARG A 468 21.18 15.03 13.35
C ARG A 468 21.96 15.02 12.02
N PHE A 469 21.29 15.30 10.90
CA PHE A 469 21.87 15.33 9.55
C PHE A 469 21.95 16.75 9.00
N ILE A 470 20.92 17.55 9.23
CA ILE A 470 20.74 18.85 8.60
C ILE A 470 20.46 19.89 9.68
N SER A 471 21.16 21.02 9.63
CA SER A 471 20.93 22.17 10.52
C SER A 471 20.19 23.32 9.87
N VAL A 472 20.13 23.34 8.53
CA VAL A 472 19.53 24.42 7.72
C VAL A 472 18.35 23.82 6.97
N PHE A 473 17.19 24.48 7.02
CA PHE A 473 16.02 23.98 6.33
C PHE A 473 16.25 23.89 4.81
N SER A 474 16.18 22.67 4.27
CA SER A 474 16.29 22.40 2.84
C SER A 474 15.25 21.35 2.44
N PRO A 475 14.14 21.75 1.78
CA PRO A 475 12.96 20.90 1.63
C PRO A 475 13.23 19.62 0.83
N PHE A 476 14.08 19.69 -0.21
CA PHE A 476 14.39 18.54 -1.05
C PHE A 476 15.22 17.47 -0.32
N THR A 477 16.29 17.87 0.37
CA THR A 477 17.12 16.91 1.13
C THR A 477 16.36 16.38 2.35
N MET A 478 15.50 17.20 2.96
CA MET A 478 14.62 16.77 4.04
C MET A 478 13.64 15.69 3.56
N ALA A 479 12.97 15.93 2.43
CA ALA A 479 12.10 14.93 1.81
C ALA A 479 12.88 13.65 1.46
N ALA A 480 14.07 13.77 0.87
CA ALA A 480 14.90 12.61 0.51
C ALA A 480 15.29 11.76 1.73
N LEU A 481 15.68 12.37 2.85
CA LEU A 481 16.01 11.64 4.09
C LEU A 481 14.78 10.98 4.73
N LEU A 482 13.61 11.62 4.64
CA LEU A 482 12.35 11.01 5.11
C LEU A 482 11.95 9.81 4.25
N VAL A 483 12.08 9.91 2.92
CA VAL A 483 11.86 8.77 2.01
C VAL A 483 12.86 7.65 2.30
N LEU A 484 14.14 7.98 2.52
CA LEU A 484 15.17 7.01 2.87
C LEU A 484 14.85 6.31 4.21
N LYS A 485 14.39 7.06 5.21
CA LYS A 485 13.94 6.50 6.51
C LYS A 485 12.83 5.46 6.32
N LEU A 486 11.88 5.72 5.43
CA LEU A 486 10.80 4.78 5.11
C LEU A 486 11.29 3.57 4.31
N LEU A 487 12.30 3.76 3.46
CA LEU A 487 12.87 2.70 2.63
C LEU A 487 13.74 1.72 3.42
N ILE A 488 14.36 2.13 4.52
CA ILE A 488 15.28 1.25 5.29
C ILE A 488 14.58 -0.02 5.82
N PRO A 489 13.44 0.05 6.55
CA PRO A 489 12.73 -1.16 6.99
C PRO A 489 12.25 -2.03 5.82
N LEU A 490 11.80 -1.42 4.72
CA LEU A 490 11.43 -2.14 3.49
C LEU A 490 12.63 -2.89 2.91
N LEU A 491 13.81 -2.27 2.91
CA LEU A 491 15.05 -2.89 2.45
C LEU A 491 15.44 -4.08 3.34
N MET A 492 15.26 -3.99 4.66
CA MET A 492 15.48 -5.14 5.56
C MET A 492 14.58 -6.33 5.21
N VAL A 493 13.29 -6.07 4.96
CA VAL A 493 12.34 -7.11 4.51
C VAL A 493 12.75 -7.68 3.15
N ALA A 494 13.11 -6.83 2.18
CA ALA A 494 13.53 -7.26 0.85
C ALA A 494 14.79 -8.15 0.89
N LEU A 495 15.77 -7.79 1.73
CA LEU A 495 16.99 -8.58 1.91
C LEU A 495 16.71 -9.94 2.56
N LEU A 496 15.75 -10.01 3.48
CA LEU A 496 15.30 -11.27 4.05
C LEU A 496 14.68 -12.19 3.00
N PHE A 497 13.74 -11.67 2.19
CA PHE A 497 13.12 -12.45 1.12
C PHE A 497 14.12 -12.83 0.03
N SER A 498 15.10 -11.97 -0.26
CA SER A 498 16.22 -12.29 -1.13
C SER A 498 17.04 -13.47 -0.59
N ALA A 499 17.28 -13.51 0.73
CA ALA A 499 17.96 -14.63 1.40
C ALA A 499 17.15 -15.93 1.33
N VAL A 500 15.83 -15.88 1.58
CA VAL A 500 14.92 -17.04 1.49
C VAL A 500 14.86 -17.62 0.08
N LEU A 501 14.80 -16.76 -0.94
CA LEU A 501 14.58 -17.18 -2.34
C LEU A 501 15.87 -17.37 -3.14
N ARG A 502 17.04 -17.14 -2.53
CA ARG A 502 18.34 -17.11 -3.22
C ARG A 502 18.63 -18.38 -4.02
N PHE A 503 18.19 -19.53 -3.53
CA PHE A 503 18.41 -20.84 -4.16
C PHE A 503 17.48 -21.15 -5.33
N ASN A 504 16.43 -20.35 -5.53
CA ASN A 504 15.47 -20.57 -6.61
C ASN A 504 15.19 -19.26 -7.35
N LYS A 505 15.94 -19.03 -8.46
CA LYS A 505 15.79 -17.84 -9.30
C LYS A 505 14.37 -17.66 -9.82
N GLU A 506 13.67 -18.75 -10.14
CA GLU A 506 12.28 -18.69 -10.57
C GLU A 506 11.32 -18.30 -9.44
N ALA A 507 11.61 -18.71 -8.21
CA ALA A 507 10.79 -18.37 -7.07
C ALA A 507 10.77 -16.86 -6.77
N ILE A 508 11.82 -16.12 -7.11
CA ILE A 508 11.83 -14.65 -7.02
C ILE A 508 10.78 -14.07 -7.96
N GLN A 509 10.79 -14.50 -9.22
CA GLN A 509 9.84 -14.01 -10.20
C GLN A 509 8.40 -14.38 -9.84
N ARG A 510 8.17 -15.62 -9.38
CA ARG A 510 6.85 -16.09 -8.93
C ARG A 510 6.37 -15.32 -7.70
N LEU A 511 7.24 -15.06 -6.72
CA LEU A 511 6.91 -14.24 -5.55
C LEU A 511 6.52 -12.83 -5.98
N SER A 512 7.31 -12.19 -6.85
CA SER A 512 7.01 -10.85 -7.35
C SER A 512 5.65 -10.79 -8.05
N CYS A 513 5.32 -11.77 -8.90
CA CYS A 513 4.01 -11.86 -9.54
C CYS A 513 2.88 -12.06 -8.51
N LEU A 514 3.06 -12.94 -7.51
CA LEU A 514 2.06 -13.17 -6.48
C LEU A 514 1.83 -11.94 -5.59
N VAL A 515 2.91 -11.27 -5.17
CA VAL A 515 2.83 -10.02 -4.40
C VAL A 515 2.12 -8.95 -5.23
N LEU A 516 2.45 -8.82 -6.52
CA LEU A 516 1.79 -7.88 -7.43
C LEU A 516 0.29 -8.16 -7.57
N ILE A 517 -0.11 -9.43 -7.70
CA ILE A 517 -1.53 -9.82 -7.72
C ILE A 517 -2.23 -9.40 -6.42
N ILE A 518 -1.62 -9.67 -5.26
CA ILE A 518 -2.22 -9.31 -3.95
C ILE A 518 -2.34 -7.79 -3.82
N THR A 519 -1.31 -7.03 -4.19
CA THR A 519 -1.34 -5.56 -4.11
C THR A 519 -2.32 -4.93 -5.09
N ASP A 520 -2.46 -5.48 -6.30
CA ASP A 520 -3.43 -5.01 -7.29
C ASP A 520 -4.87 -5.32 -6.85
N LEU A 521 -5.11 -6.48 -6.22
CA LEU A 521 -6.38 -6.80 -5.59
C LEU A 521 -6.71 -5.82 -4.46
N MET A 522 -5.73 -5.48 -3.61
CA MET A 522 -5.89 -4.47 -2.57
C MET A 522 -6.21 -3.09 -3.18
N ALA A 523 -5.51 -2.69 -4.25
CA ALA A 523 -5.76 -1.42 -4.93
C ALA A 523 -7.15 -1.36 -5.56
N MET A 524 -7.61 -2.46 -6.16
CA MET A 524 -8.97 -2.58 -6.70
C MET A 524 -10.03 -2.39 -5.60
N VAL A 525 -9.87 -3.06 -4.45
CA VAL A 525 -10.79 -2.95 -3.31
C VAL A 525 -10.75 -1.54 -2.72
N CYS A 526 -9.58 -0.94 -2.52
CA CYS A 526 -9.43 0.46 -2.09
C CYS A 526 -10.16 1.42 -3.03
N CYS A 527 -10.01 1.27 -4.35
CA CYS A 527 -10.74 2.06 -5.33
C CYS A 527 -12.25 1.88 -5.16
N PHE A 528 -12.72 0.64 -4.95
CA PHE A 528 -14.13 0.31 -4.75
C PHE A 528 -14.73 0.83 -3.44
N GLU A 529 -14.03 0.71 -2.32
CA GLU A 529 -14.46 1.28 -1.05
C GLU A 529 -14.44 2.80 -1.10
N LEU A 530 -13.46 3.43 -1.77
CA LEU A 530 -13.51 4.87 -2.02
C LEU A 530 -14.74 5.26 -2.88
N PHE A 531 -15.28 4.34 -3.71
CA PHE A 531 -16.56 4.53 -4.40
C PHE A 531 -17.77 4.34 -3.46
N SER A 532 -17.75 3.35 -2.55
CA SER A 532 -18.88 3.02 -1.66
C SER A 532 -18.97 3.89 -0.39
N LEU A 533 -17.85 4.14 0.29
CA LEU A 533 -17.77 4.95 1.51
C LEU A 533 -18.17 6.40 1.25
N VAL A 534 -17.96 6.90 0.03
CA VAL A 534 -18.44 8.23 -0.39
C VAL A 534 -19.96 8.25 -0.57
N ASN A 535 -20.58 7.16 -1.03
CA ASN A 535 -22.04 7.04 -1.06
C ASN A 535 -22.62 6.92 0.36
N HIS A 536 -21.97 6.16 1.24
CA HIS A 536 -22.39 6.05 2.64
C HIS A 536 -22.19 7.34 3.45
N LEU A 537 -21.10 8.10 3.27
CA LEU A 537 -20.94 9.42 3.89
C LEU A 537 -21.98 10.43 3.38
N LEU A 538 -22.40 10.32 2.11
CA LEU A 538 -23.53 11.10 1.58
C LEU A 538 -24.86 10.69 2.23
N LEU A 539 -25.10 9.41 2.49
CA LEU A 539 -26.28 8.95 3.24
C LEU A 539 -26.24 9.31 4.74
N SER A 540 -25.08 9.21 5.40
CA SER A 540 -24.95 9.52 6.83
C SER A 540 -25.04 11.02 7.12
N ILE A 541 -24.61 11.89 6.19
CA ILE A 541 -24.81 13.34 6.29
C ILE A 541 -26.26 13.75 6.00
N VAL A 542 -27.04 12.91 5.30
CA VAL A 542 -28.48 13.09 5.12
C VAL A 542 -29.24 12.68 6.40
N PHE A 543 -28.88 11.57 7.04
CA PHE A 543 -29.54 11.13 8.28
C PHE A 543 -29.20 11.96 9.53
N LEU A 544 -28.03 12.60 9.59
CA LEU A 544 -27.64 13.48 10.71
C LEU A 544 -28.11 14.94 10.56
N ARG A 545 -28.82 15.29 9.48
CA ARG A 545 -29.43 16.63 9.31
C ARG A 545 -30.93 16.65 9.62
N ASP A 546 -31.55 15.47 9.74
CA ASP A 546 -32.97 15.29 10.09
C ASP A 546 -33.16 14.76 11.54
N ALA A 547 -32.11 14.84 12.37
CA ALA A 547 -32.15 14.69 13.83
C ALA A 547 -31.42 15.89 14.45
#